data_AF-A0A521UP45-F1
#
_entry.id   AF-A0A521UP45-F1
#
_cell.length_a   1.000
_cell.length_b   1.000
_cell.length_c   1.000
_cell.angle_alpha   90.00
_cell.angle_beta   90.00
_cell.angle_gamma   90.00
#
_symmetry.space_group_name_H-M   'P 1'
#
loop_
_entity.id
_entity.type
_entity.pdbx_description
1 polymer ?
#
loop_
_entity_poly.entity_id
_entity_poly.type
_entity_poly.pdbx_seq_one_letter_code
_entity_poly.pdbx_strand_id
1 'polypeptide(L)'
;MDGFVAYVLRVTAQVRSTIVLNEHPGSILRSTFSHALRHRFCLDRCRSCCAFCMHELSCPVSMLASCAEEVDECGRDIPRPFVIVPPMDGKATYQPGELFEFGVTVFGNVMSLFPYVVTGLKAMSESGIGRHVTGRAKRRHHGRIQVRQITAVNPLMDTGQIVLTDKDHLINLPATGGVTHEDVLSRAAALPPDRVSLELVTPLQLVDDERPVRPLRFAPLVRNLLDRLEALGQYYGTGGPLVDHAELARGARQVRVEKDQTRWVVPKSCGARQRYNTPDGGFVGRVTFAGNLEPFLPWLIWGEAVHVGADTTRGNGIIRVASHTSAMPHDNSDKASAAGGLYRWARGSGLGARRWGIVR
;
A
#
# COMPACT_ATOMS: atom_id res chain seq x y z
N MET A 1 7.85 -16.46 -9.81
CA MET A 1 8.30 -15.43 -8.83
C MET A 1 8.53 -16.15 -7.52
N ASP A 2 9.50 -17.05 -7.50
CA ASP A 2 9.63 -18.01 -6.41
C ASP A 2 10.39 -17.35 -5.26
N GLY A 3 9.97 -17.58 -4.01
CA GLY A 3 10.58 -16.96 -2.83
C GLY A 3 10.32 -15.46 -2.63
N PHE A 4 9.61 -14.78 -3.54
CA PHE A 4 9.15 -13.41 -3.34
C PHE A 4 7.83 -13.40 -2.55
N VAL A 5 7.82 -12.70 -1.42
CA VAL A 5 6.66 -12.60 -0.52
C VAL A 5 6.34 -11.13 -0.25
N ALA A 6 5.06 -10.78 -0.19
CA ALA A 6 4.60 -9.47 0.26
C ALA A 6 3.89 -9.58 1.62
N TYR A 7 4.46 -8.97 2.65
CA TYR A 7 3.87 -8.91 3.98
C TYR A 7 3.03 -7.64 4.12
N VAL A 8 1.71 -7.78 4.05
CA VAL A 8 0.79 -6.65 4.25
C VAL A 8 0.58 -6.45 5.76
N LEU A 9 1.17 -5.40 6.32
CA LEU A 9 1.02 -5.05 7.72
C LEU A 9 -0.13 -4.06 7.89
N ARG A 10 -1.10 -4.41 8.71
CA ARG A 10 -2.18 -3.53 9.16
C ARG A 10 -1.81 -2.94 10.51
N VAL A 11 -1.80 -1.62 10.60
CA VAL A 11 -1.50 -0.89 11.83
C VAL A 11 -2.79 -0.27 12.35
N THR A 12 -3.23 -0.73 13.51
CA THR A 12 -4.35 -0.13 14.24
C THR A 12 -3.79 0.71 15.37
N ALA A 13 -4.13 2.00 15.36
CA ALA A 13 -3.69 2.97 16.36
C ALA A 13 -4.87 3.74 16.95
N GLN A 14 -4.69 4.26 18.16
CA GLN A 14 -5.64 5.17 18.79
C GLN A 14 -5.10 6.60 18.73
N VAL A 15 -5.95 7.55 18.33
CA VAL A 15 -5.60 8.97 18.27
C VAL A 15 -5.53 9.55 19.68
N ARG A 16 -4.44 10.25 20.01
CA ARG A 16 -4.19 10.90 21.30
C ARG A 16 -4.34 12.41 21.25
N SER A 17 -4.00 13.02 20.12
CA SER A 17 -4.29 14.42 19.82
C SER A 17 -4.78 14.53 18.39
N THR A 18 -5.61 15.53 18.11
CA THR A 18 -6.26 15.71 16.80
C THR A 18 -5.26 15.61 15.65
N ILE A 19 -5.57 14.74 14.69
CA ILE A 19 -4.77 14.57 13.47
C ILE A 19 -5.51 15.25 12.34
N VAL A 20 -4.81 16.09 11.59
CA VAL A 20 -5.32 16.67 10.34
C VAL A 20 -4.41 16.18 9.21
N LEU A 21 -4.98 15.33 8.36
CA LEU A 21 -4.34 14.85 7.15
C LEU A 21 -4.58 15.86 6.02
N ASN A 22 -3.61 15.95 5.10
CA ASN A 22 -3.78 16.68 3.86
C ASN A 22 -4.33 15.74 2.77
N GLU A 23 -4.37 16.23 1.54
CA GLU A 23 -4.76 15.49 0.35
C GLU A 23 -3.81 14.32 0.01
N HIS A 24 -2.69 14.18 0.72
CA HIS A 24 -1.64 13.17 0.51
C HIS A 24 -1.28 12.42 1.81
N PRO A 25 -2.23 11.66 2.39
CA PRO A 25 -2.03 10.98 3.67
C PRO A 25 -0.85 9.98 3.62
N GLY A 26 -0.65 9.30 2.50
CA GLY A 26 0.46 8.35 2.36
C GLY A 26 1.84 9.04 2.34
N SER A 27 1.98 10.23 1.76
CA SER A 27 3.22 11.03 1.83
C SER A 27 3.55 11.45 3.26
N ILE A 28 2.54 11.80 4.07
CA ILE A 28 2.70 12.11 5.50
C ILE A 28 3.18 10.86 6.23
N LEU A 29 2.48 9.74 6.08
CA LEU A 29 2.83 8.49 6.76
C LEU A 29 4.22 8.00 6.39
N ARG A 30 4.57 8.00 5.09
CA ARG A 30 5.91 7.63 4.59
C ARG A 30 7.00 8.50 5.21
N SER A 31 6.78 9.80 5.28
CA SER A 31 7.74 10.76 5.82
C SER A 31 7.91 10.62 7.33
N THR A 32 6.80 10.46 8.07
CA THR A 32 6.84 10.19 9.52
C THR A 32 7.52 8.85 9.81
N PHE A 33 7.24 7.80 9.03
CA PHE A 33 7.90 6.50 9.17
C PHE A 33 9.42 6.61 8.93
N SER A 34 9.82 7.28 7.84
CA SER A 34 11.24 7.52 7.53
C SER A 34 11.94 8.32 8.62
N HIS A 35 11.28 9.33 9.18
CA HIS A 35 11.80 10.11 10.29
C HIS A 35 11.95 9.27 11.56
N ALA A 36 10.95 8.46 11.91
CA ALA A 36 10.98 7.58 13.08
C ALA A 36 12.14 6.57 12.99
N LEU A 37 12.34 5.96 11.82
CA LEU A 37 13.47 5.05 11.57
C LEU A 37 14.81 5.76 11.77
N ARG A 38 14.99 6.94 11.17
CA ARG A 38 16.24 7.71 11.28
C ARG A 38 16.53 8.13 12.71
N HIS A 39 15.53 8.68 13.40
CA HIS A 39 15.67 9.11 14.79
C HIS A 39 16.08 7.94 15.70
N ARG A 40 15.51 6.75 15.47
CA ARG A 40 15.72 5.59 16.33
C ARG A 40 17.01 4.83 16.04
N PHE A 41 17.38 4.67 14.77
CA PHE A 41 18.41 3.73 14.33
C PHE A 41 19.60 4.38 13.62
N CYS A 42 19.49 5.61 13.13
CA CYS A 42 20.60 6.26 12.44
C CYS A 42 21.69 6.69 13.43
N LEU A 43 22.92 6.26 13.19
CA LEU A 43 24.09 6.66 13.96
C LEU A 43 24.58 8.06 13.54
N ASP A 44 24.45 8.40 12.26
CA ASP A 44 24.77 9.74 11.75
C ASP A 44 23.51 10.61 11.74
N ARG A 45 23.23 11.27 12.87
CA ARG A 45 22.06 12.14 13.04
C ARG A 45 22.22 13.52 12.39
N CYS A 46 23.41 13.84 11.89
CA CYS A 46 23.73 15.17 11.35
C CYS A 46 23.33 15.33 9.88
N ARG A 47 23.08 14.24 9.15
CA ARG A 47 22.72 14.29 7.72
C ARG A 47 21.21 14.22 7.50
N SER A 48 20.69 15.09 6.63
CA SER A 48 19.27 15.12 6.24
C SER A 48 18.89 14.04 5.22
N CYS A 49 19.86 13.37 4.59
CA CYS A 49 19.62 12.34 3.58
C CYS A 49 20.61 11.17 3.67
N CYS A 50 20.11 9.96 3.43
CA CYS A 50 20.87 8.71 3.45
C CYS A 50 21.68 8.47 2.16
N ALA A 51 21.39 9.18 1.06
CA ALA A 51 22.04 8.99 -0.24
C ALA A 51 23.56 9.27 -0.21
N PHE A 52 24.02 10.12 0.69
CA PHE A 52 25.45 10.43 0.84
C PHE A 52 26.11 9.66 1.99
N CYS A 53 25.42 8.67 2.59
CA CYS A 53 25.95 7.90 3.70
C CYS A 53 26.91 6.81 3.19
N MET A 54 28.06 6.65 3.85
CA MET A 54 29.02 5.58 3.50
C MET A 54 28.47 4.17 3.64
N HIS A 55 27.36 3.99 4.38
CA HIS A 55 26.71 2.71 4.62
C HIS A 55 25.43 2.51 3.78
N GLU A 56 25.21 3.29 2.73
CA GLU A 56 23.95 3.31 1.97
C GLU A 56 23.46 1.91 1.54
N LEU A 57 24.38 1.05 1.09
CA LEU A 57 24.06 -0.28 0.55
C LEU A 57 23.74 -1.34 1.61
N SER A 58 24.24 -1.18 2.84
CA SER A 58 24.08 -2.17 3.92
C SER A 58 23.21 -1.70 5.08
N CYS A 59 22.89 -0.40 5.12
CA CYS A 59 22.13 0.19 6.22
C CYS A 59 20.62 -0.08 6.06
N PRO A 60 19.96 -0.76 7.02
CA PRO A 60 18.51 -0.97 6.99
C PRO A 60 17.70 0.33 6.94
N VAL A 61 18.20 1.39 7.59
CA VAL A 61 17.59 2.72 7.54
C VAL A 61 17.69 3.32 6.15
N SER A 62 18.80 3.13 5.43
CA SER A 62 18.92 3.62 4.05
C SER A 62 17.96 2.90 3.09
N MET A 63 17.78 1.59 3.29
CA MET A 63 16.87 0.78 2.48
C MET A 63 15.39 1.13 2.73
N LEU A 64 15.02 1.45 3.97
CA LEU A 64 13.63 1.71 4.39
C LEU A 64 13.25 3.19 4.47
N ALA A 65 14.19 4.08 4.82
CA ALA A 65 13.92 5.50 4.94
C ALA A 65 14.13 6.17 3.58
N SER A 66 13.13 6.92 3.14
CA SER A 66 13.30 7.75 1.96
C SER A 66 14.04 9.04 2.30
N CYS A 67 14.78 9.61 1.35
CA CYS A 67 15.22 10.99 1.51
C CYS A 67 14.00 11.93 1.56
N ALA A 68 14.03 12.83 2.54
CA ALA A 68 12.99 13.81 2.77
C ALA A 68 13.02 14.92 1.71
N GLU A 69 14.17 15.08 1.06
CA GLU A 69 14.37 15.98 -0.06
C GLU A 69 14.08 15.21 -1.34
N GLU A 70 13.11 15.70 -2.10
CA GLU A 70 12.84 15.32 -3.50
C GLU A 70 13.97 15.87 -4.38
N VAL A 71 15.22 15.54 -4.04
CA VAL A 71 16.32 15.75 -4.98
C VAL A 71 16.31 14.52 -5.86
N ASP A 72 16.03 14.70 -7.14
CA ASP A 72 16.15 13.65 -8.16
C ASP A 72 17.57 13.05 -8.20
N GLU A 73 18.54 13.73 -7.57
CA GLU A 73 19.93 13.29 -7.38
C GLU A 73 20.18 12.48 -6.09
N CYS A 74 19.19 12.32 -5.20
CA CYS A 74 19.35 11.63 -3.93
C CYS A 74 19.03 10.13 -4.01
N GLY A 75 20.00 9.39 -4.52
CA GLY A 75 20.09 7.94 -4.41
C GLY A 75 19.95 7.22 -5.75
N ARG A 76 20.51 6.02 -5.81
CA ARG A 76 20.33 5.12 -6.96
C ARG A 76 18.84 4.83 -7.18
N ASP A 77 18.46 4.59 -8.43
CA ASP A 77 17.12 4.18 -8.87
C ASP A 77 16.79 2.73 -8.40
N ILE A 78 16.86 2.51 -7.09
CA ILE A 78 16.56 1.25 -6.42
C ILE A 78 15.16 1.39 -5.84
N PRO A 79 14.21 0.51 -6.22
CA PRO A 79 12.86 0.56 -5.67
C PRO A 79 12.92 0.38 -4.15
N ARG A 80 12.10 1.09 -3.38
CA ARG A 80 12.01 0.84 -1.94
C ARG A 80 11.24 -0.46 -1.67
N PRO A 81 11.66 -1.30 -0.70
CA PRO A 81 11.05 -2.59 -0.41
C PRO A 81 9.76 -2.48 0.40
N PHE A 82 9.04 -1.36 0.26
CA PHE A 82 7.75 -1.17 0.92
C PHE A 82 6.84 -0.19 0.18
N VAL A 83 5.55 -0.26 0.47
CA VAL A 83 4.55 0.75 0.12
C VAL A 83 3.71 1.11 1.34
N ILE A 84 3.21 2.33 1.38
CA ILE A 84 2.23 2.77 2.37
C ILE A 84 0.83 2.59 1.78
N VAL A 85 -0.06 1.95 2.54
CA VAL A 85 -1.50 1.96 2.27
C VAL A 85 -2.10 3.05 3.16
N PRO A 86 -2.59 4.16 2.59
CA PRO A 86 -3.17 5.24 3.38
C PRO A 86 -4.47 4.79 4.08
N PRO A 87 -4.99 5.57 5.04
CA PRO A 87 -6.31 5.34 5.59
C PRO A 87 -7.37 5.39 4.49
N MET A 88 -8.21 4.35 4.42
CA MET A 88 -9.18 4.15 3.34
C MET A 88 -10.59 4.67 3.67
N ASP A 89 -10.76 5.29 4.83
CA ASP A 89 -12.04 5.82 5.31
C ASP A 89 -12.40 7.21 4.74
N GLY A 90 -11.47 7.82 3.98
CA GLY A 90 -11.63 9.14 3.39
C GLY A 90 -11.67 10.30 4.40
N LYS A 91 -11.37 10.05 5.68
CA LYS A 91 -11.42 11.09 6.72
C LYS A 91 -10.17 11.96 6.66
N ALA A 92 -10.37 13.27 6.57
CA ALA A 92 -9.29 14.25 6.63
C ALA A 92 -8.88 14.60 8.07
N THR A 93 -9.75 14.37 9.06
CA THR A 93 -9.51 14.76 10.46
C THR A 93 -9.95 13.66 11.40
N TYR A 94 -9.13 13.40 12.41
CA TYR A 94 -9.41 12.45 13.47
C TYR A 94 -9.31 13.11 14.84
N GLN A 95 -10.26 12.81 15.72
CA GLN A 95 -10.33 13.33 17.08
C GLN A 95 -9.67 12.40 18.10
N PRO A 96 -9.22 12.92 19.26
CA PRO A 96 -8.71 12.08 20.34
C PRO A 96 -9.69 10.98 20.74
N GLY A 97 -9.18 9.76 20.89
CA GLY A 97 -9.96 8.57 21.21
C GLY A 97 -10.41 7.75 19.99
N GLU A 98 -10.47 8.35 18.79
CA GLU A 98 -10.82 7.63 17.56
C GLU A 98 -9.76 6.60 17.17
N LEU A 99 -10.20 5.59 16.42
CA LEU A 99 -9.32 4.62 15.78
C LEU A 99 -8.76 5.21 14.48
N PHE A 100 -7.48 5.00 14.27
CA PHE A 100 -6.72 5.40 13.09
C PHE A 100 -6.03 4.17 12.53
N GLU A 101 -6.39 3.80 11.31
CA GLU A 101 -5.87 2.60 10.65
C GLU A 101 -5.19 2.96 9.32
N PHE A 102 -4.03 2.35 9.09
CA PHE A 102 -3.29 2.43 7.83
C PHE A 102 -2.50 1.14 7.64
N GLY A 103 -1.94 0.95 6.46
CA GLY A 103 -1.14 -0.23 6.16
C GLY A 103 0.27 0.08 5.67
N VAL A 104 1.14 -0.90 5.77
CA VAL A 104 2.46 -0.92 5.15
C VAL A 104 2.68 -2.31 4.57
N THR A 105 2.91 -2.41 3.28
CA THR A 105 3.32 -3.69 2.67
C THR A 105 4.82 -3.69 2.53
N VAL A 106 5.48 -4.76 2.96
CA VAL A 106 6.94 -4.95 2.86
C VAL A 106 7.22 -6.14 1.94
N PHE A 107 8.22 -6.03 1.07
CA PHE A 107 8.43 -6.98 -0.04
C PHE A 107 9.75 -7.73 0.03
N GLY A 108 9.70 -8.96 -0.50
CA GLY A 108 10.88 -9.80 -0.74
C GLY A 108 11.29 -10.61 0.49
N ASN A 109 12.46 -11.22 0.40
CA ASN A 109 13.10 -11.98 1.49
C ASN A 109 13.74 -11.04 2.52
N VAL A 110 12.97 -10.06 3.00
CA VAL A 110 13.43 -8.99 3.88
C VAL A 110 13.05 -9.24 5.34
N MET A 111 13.07 -10.50 5.76
CA MET A 111 12.87 -10.87 7.17
C MET A 111 13.85 -10.13 8.10
N SER A 112 15.04 -9.81 7.62
CA SER A 112 16.04 -8.99 8.32
C SER A 112 15.60 -7.53 8.54
N LEU A 113 14.78 -6.97 7.64
CA LEU A 113 14.26 -5.59 7.76
C LEU A 113 13.01 -5.53 8.65
N PHE A 114 12.35 -6.66 8.89
CA PHE A 114 11.06 -6.70 9.58
C PHE A 114 11.09 -6.09 10.99
N PRO A 115 12.10 -6.35 11.85
CA PRO A 115 12.18 -5.71 13.17
C PRO A 115 12.32 -4.19 13.09
N TYR A 116 13.02 -3.68 12.08
CA TYR A 116 13.17 -2.23 11.84
C TYR A 116 11.83 -1.62 11.44
N VAL A 117 11.09 -2.28 10.55
CA VAL A 117 9.75 -1.81 10.13
C VAL A 117 8.81 -1.75 11.33
N VAL A 118 8.65 -2.85 12.07
CA VAL A 118 7.73 -2.92 13.22
C VAL A 118 8.11 -1.91 14.30
N THR A 119 9.39 -1.80 14.63
CA THR A 119 9.87 -0.83 15.62
C THR A 119 9.71 0.61 15.13
N GLY A 120 9.98 0.86 13.84
CA GLY A 120 9.76 2.17 13.21
C GLY A 120 8.30 2.60 13.27
N LEU A 121 7.38 1.68 12.97
CA LEU A 121 5.93 1.91 13.08
C LEU A 121 5.51 2.24 14.52
N LYS A 122 6.02 1.49 15.52
CA LYS A 122 5.77 1.79 16.94
C LYS A 122 6.28 3.18 17.30
N ALA A 123 7.50 3.53 16.85
CA ALA A 123 8.16 4.82 17.11
C ALA A 123 7.45 6.02 16.46
N MET A 124 6.60 5.83 15.44
CA MET A 124 5.77 6.92 14.89
C MET A 124 4.85 7.55 15.95
N SER A 125 4.51 6.82 17.01
CA SER A 125 3.75 7.32 18.16
C SER A 125 4.46 8.47 18.89
N GLU A 126 5.80 8.53 18.82
CA GLU A 126 6.64 9.50 19.52
C GLU A 126 6.82 10.80 18.71
N SER A 127 6.94 10.69 17.38
CA SER A 127 7.23 11.83 16.49
C SER A 127 5.99 12.66 16.11
N GLY A 128 4.81 12.04 16.11
CA GLY A 128 3.56 12.66 15.67
C GLY A 128 3.35 12.64 14.14
N ILE A 129 2.09 12.80 13.73
CA ILE A 129 1.56 12.63 12.37
C ILE A 129 0.72 13.86 11.99
N GLY A 130 0.73 14.22 10.70
CA GLY A 130 -0.20 15.20 10.13
C GLY A 130 0.32 16.64 10.12
N ARG A 131 -0.50 17.56 9.62
CA ARG A 131 -0.18 18.99 9.63
C ARG A 131 -0.05 19.50 11.07
N HIS A 132 0.75 20.56 11.25
CA HIS A 132 0.78 21.28 12.51
C HIS A 132 -0.61 21.85 12.83
N VAL A 133 -1.21 21.38 13.91
CA VAL A 133 -2.43 21.96 14.46
C VAL A 133 -2.02 23.03 15.47
N THR A 134 -2.61 24.22 15.38
CA THR A 134 -2.49 25.26 16.40
C THR A 134 -3.35 24.85 17.60
N GLY A 135 -2.70 24.43 18.67
CA GLY A 135 -3.40 24.15 19.93
C GLY A 135 -3.91 25.42 20.60
N ARG A 136 -4.75 25.26 21.64
CA ARG A 136 -5.27 26.35 22.49
C ARG A 136 -4.17 27.29 23.03
N ALA A 137 -2.94 26.79 23.17
CA ALA A 137 -1.77 27.55 23.65
C ALA A 137 -0.89 28.17 22.53
N LYS A 138 -1.38 28.35 21.30
CA LYS A 138 -0.63 28.87 20.12
C LYS A 138 0.64 28.09 19.73
N ARG A 139 0.94 26.94 20.36
CA ARG A 139 2.06 26.07 19.96
C ARG A 139 1.62 25.10 18.86
N ARG A 140 2.38 25.09 17.76
CA ARG A 140 2.24 24.14 16.65
C ARG A 140 2.70 22.77 17.11
N HIS A 141 1.81 21.78 17.09
CA HIS A 141 2.15 20.39 17.37
C HIS A 141 1.57 19.48 16.30
N HIS A 142 2.21 18.34 16.07
CA HIS A 142 1.65 17.28 15.23
C HIS A 142 0.59 16.51 16.02
N GLY A 143 -0.36 15.91 15.30
CA GLY A 143 -1.27 14.93 15.89
C GLY A 143 -0.47 13.74 16.42
N ARG A 144 -0.94 13.07 17.48
CA ARG A 144 -0.25 11.94 18.10
C ARG A 144 -1.14 10.72 18.02
N ILE A 145 -0.50 9.58 17.75
CA ILE A 145 -1.15 8.27 17.80
C ILE A 145 -0.49 7.42 18.88
N GLN A 146 -1.20 6.39 19.31
CA GLN A 146 -0.67 5.26 20.05
C GLN A 146 -0.94 4.01 19.23
N VAL A 147 0.10 3.38 18.68
CA VAL A 147 -0.06 2.07 18.03
C VAL A 147 -0.56 1.06 19.06
N ARG A 148 -1.67 0.40 18.74
CA ARG A 148 -2.33 -0.62 19.59
C ARG A 148 -1.98 -2.02 19.13
N GLN A 149 -2.00 -2.24 17.82
CA GLN A 149 -1.75 -3.54 17.24
C GLN A 149 -1.16 -3.41 15.83
N ILE A 150 -0.26 -4.32 15.49
CA ILE A 150 0.23 -4.57 14.13
C ILE A 150 -0.08 -6.02 13.79
N THR A 151 -0.74 -6.23 12.65
CA THR A 151 -1.15 -7.56 12.18
C THR A 151 -0.65 -7.76 10.75
N ALA A 152 0.05 -8.87 10.50
CA ALA A 152 0.34 -9.31 9.13
C ALA A 152 -0.89 -10.01 8.57
N VAL A 153 -1.36 -9.61 7.40
CA VAL A 153 -2.58 -10.14 6.77
C VAL A 153 -2.30 -10.59 5.35
N ASN A 154 -2.83 -11.75 4.97
CA ASN A 154 -2.87 -12.17 3.59
C ASN A 154 -4.29 -11.86 3.06
N PRO A 155 -4.47 -10.78 2.27
CA PRO A 155 -5.78 -10.39 1.77
C PRO A 155 -6.36 -11.37 0.73
N LEU A 156 -5.54 -12.23 0.12
CA LEU A 156 -6.00 -13.21 -0.87
C LEU A 156 -6.62 -14.44 -0.20
N MET A 157 -6.09 -14.82 0.97
CA MET A 157 -6.50 -16.02 1.71
C MET A 157 -7.35 -15.70 2.96
N ASP A 158 -7.60 -14.42 3.25
CA ASP A 158 -8.28 -13.92 4.46
C ASP A 158 -7.70 -14.50 5.77
N THR A 159 -6.37 -14.62 5.81
CA THR A 159 -5.63 -15.05 7.00
C THR A 159 -4.83 -13.91 7.61
N GLY A 160 -4.51 -14.01 8.90
CA GLY A 160 -3.67 -13.02 9.54
C GLY A 160 -3.07 -13.48 10.85
N GLN A 161 -1.93 -12.87 11.20
CA GLN A 161 -1.17 -13.13 12.41
C GLN A 161 -0.87 -11.82 13.12
N ILE A 162 -1.09 -11.79 14.44
CA ILE A 162 -0.69 -10.65 15.27
C ILE A 162 0.85 -10.64 15.37
N VAL A 163 1.44 -9.54 14.93
CA VAL A 163 2.89 -9.32 14.93
C VAL A 163 3.35 -8.64 16.22
N LEU A 164 2.58 -7.65 16.67
CA LEU A 164 2.89 -6.87 17.86
C LEU A 164 1.61 -6.27 18.42
N THR A 165 1.42 -6.35 19.74
CA THR A 165 0.45 -5.57 20.50
C THR A 165 1.15 -4.48 21.33
N ASP A 166 0.39 -3.52 21.85
CA ASP A 166 0.94 -2.45 22.69
C ASP A 166 1.62 -2.92 23.97
N LYS A 167 1.24 -4.10 24.48
CA LYS A 167 1.82 -4.73 25.67
C LYS A 167 3.03 -5.59 25.37
N ASP A 168 3.29 -5.89 24.10
CA ASP A 168 4.39 -6.79 23.74
C ASP A 168 5.75 -6.09 23.76
N HIS A 169 6.72 -6.82 24.30
CA HIS A 169 8.14 -6.46 24.28
C HIS A 169 8.90 -7.18 23.17
N LEU A 170 8.35 -8.26 22.62
CA LEU A 170 8.93 -9.05 21.55
C LEU A 170 8.09 -8.92 20.28
N ILE A 171 8.77 -8.93 19.13
CA ILE A 171 8.14 -8.90 17.82
C ILE A 171 7.97 -10.34 17.35
N ASN A 172 6.73 -10.74 17.06
CA ASN A 172 6.46 -12.04 16.46
C ASN A 172 6.68 -11.93 14.95
N LEU A 173 7.73 -12.58 14.44
CA LEU A 173 7.92 -12.67 13.00
C LEU A 173 6.76 -13.47 12.39
N PRO A 174 6.16 -12.98 11.29
CA PRO A 174 5.05 -13.67 10.66
C PRO A 174 5.56 -14.97 10.03
N ALA A 175 5.10 -16.10 10.56
CA ALA A 175 5.31 -17.41 9.93
C ALA A 175 4.25 -17.65 8.84
N THR A 176 3.14 -16.91 8.90
CA THR A 176 2.00 -16.95 7.99
C THR A 176 1.52 -15.53 7.70
N GLY A 177 0.66 -15.35 6.70
CA GLY A 177 0.07 -14.04 6.38
C GLY A 177 0.86 -13.19 5.36
N GLY A 178 1.95 -13.71 4.81
CA GLY A 178 2.56 -13.15 3.59
C GLY A 178 1.78 -13.59 2.36
N VAL A 179 1.65 -12.72 1.36
CA VAL A 179 1.14 -13.06 0.02
C VAL A 179 2.27 -13.74 -0.75
N THR A 180 2.04 -14.98 -1.14
CA THR A 180 2.98 -15.80 -1.92
C THR A 180 2.56 -15.88 -3.38
N HIS A 181 3.47 -16.32 -4.25
CA HIS A 181 3.12 -16.53 -5.66
C HIS A 181 2.07 -17.64 -5.85
N GLU A 182 2.04 -18.65 -4.97
CA GLU A 182 1.04 -19.72 -4.99
C GLU A 182 -0.37 -19.19 -4.69
N ASP A 183 -0.49 -18.29 -3.71
CA ASP A 183 -1.77 -17.60 -3.43
C ASP A 183 -2.25 -16.81 -4.64
N VAL A 184 -1.32 -16.12 -5.30
CA VAL A 184 -1.57 -15.32 -6.50
C VAL A 184 -2.07 -16.19 -7.67
N LEU A 185 -1.41 -17.32 -7.93
CA LEU A 185 -1.82 -18.26 -8.97
C LEU A 185 -3.22 -18.85 -8.68
N SER A 186 -3.46 -19.24 -7.42
CA SER A 186 -4.76 -19.76 -6.98
C SER A 186 -5.88 -18.74 -7.20
N ARG A 187 -5.64 -17.47 -6.85
CA ARG A 187 -6.59 -16.39 -7.04
C ARG A 187 -6.80 -16.05 -8.52
N ALA A 188 -5.75 -16.09 -9.32
CA ALA A 188 -5.79 -15.83 -10.76
C ALA A 188 -6.58 -16.90 -11.52
N ALA A 189 -6.45 -18.18 -11.13
CA ALA A 189 -7.19 -19.29 -11.74
C ALA A 189 -8.71 -19.18 -11.57
N ALA A 190 -9.18 -18.42 -10.56
CA ALA A 190 -10.60 -18.17 -10.32
C ALA A 190 -11.17 -16.99 -11.13
N LEU A 191 -10.37 -16.32 -11.96
CA LEU A 191 -10.80 -15.17 -12.76
C LEU A 191 -11.13 -15.56 -14.21
N PRO A 192 -12.03 -14.82 -14.87
CA PRO A 192 -12.28 -15.00 -16.30
C PRO A 192 -11.01 -14.69 -17.11
N PRO A 193 -10.60 -15.58 -18.04
CA PRO A 193 -9.38 -15.41 -18.83
C PRO A 193 -9.51 -14.38 -19.94
N ASP A 194 -10.72 -13.90 -20.23
CA ASP A 194 -11.03 -13.04 -21.37
C ASP A 194 -11.52 -11.63 -20.99
N ARG A 195 -11.85 -11.41 -19.71
CA ARG A 195 -12.38 -10.14 -19.20
C ARG A 195 -11.99 -9.88 -17.75
N VAL A 196 -11.47 -8.69 -17.44
CA VAL A 196 -11.13 -8.29 -16.07
C VAL A 196 -11.53 -6.85 -15.80
N SER A 197 -12.12 -6.59 -14.63
CA SER A 197 -12.41 -5.24 -14.17
C SER A 197 -11.48 -4.86 -13.02
N LEU A 198 -10.85 -3.69 -13.14
CA LEU A 198 -9.99 -3.12 -12.12
C LEU A 198 -10.66 -1.90 -11.47
N GLU A 199 -10.61 -1.83 -10.15
CA GLU A 199 -10.88 -0.62 -9.38
C GLU A 199 -9.56 0.07 -9.04
N LEU A 200 -9.37 1.28 -9.54
CA LEU A 200 -8.25 2.16 -9.23
C LEU A 200 -8.62 2.98 -8.00
N VAL A 201 -8.18 2.50 -6.84
CA VAL A 201 -8.60 2.98 -5.52
C VAL A 201 -7.88 4.28 -5.14
N THR A 202 -6.58 4.34 -5.40
CA THR A 202 -5.78 5.57 -5.28
C THR A 202 -5.25 5.99 -6.65
N PRO A 203 -4.84 7.26 -6.84
CA PRO A 203 -4.42 7.74 -8.15
C PRO A 203 -3.34 6.86 -8.78
N LEU A 204 -3.64 6.31 -9.95
CA LEU A 204 -2.71 5.53 -10.77
C LEU A 204 -2.03 6.45 -11.78
N GLN A 205 -0.72 6.62 -11.66
CA GLN A 205 0.10 7.35 -12.63
C GLN A 205 0.95 6.36 -13.41
N LEU A 206 0.63 6.19 -14.69
CA LEU A 206 1.41 5.36 -15.61
C LEU A 206 2.45 6.23 -16.31
N VAL A 207 3.68 5.72 -16.41
CA VAL A 207 4.80 6.40 -17.06
C VAL A 207 5.30 5.58 -18.25
N ASP A 208 5.70 6.27 -19.31
CA ASP A 208 6.39 5.72 -20.48
C ASP A 208 7.40 6.77 -20.94
N ASP A 209 8.68 6.41 -21.04
CA ASP A 209 9.78 7.33 -21.35
C ASP A 209 9.69 8.65 -20.55
N GLU A 210 9.57 8.54 -19.22
CA GLU A 210 9.45 9.65 -18.27
C GLU A 210 8.21 10.54 -18.46
N ARG A 211 7.25 10.12 -19.28
CA ARG A 211 6.02 10.89 -19.57
C ARG A 211 4.78 10.20 -19.04
N PRO A 212 3.83 10.94 -18.44
CA PRO A 212 2.54 10.40 -18.05
C PRO A 212 1.76 9.87 -19.26
N VAL A 213 1.28 8.63 -19.18
CA VAL A 213 0.52 7.99 -20.26
C VAL A 213 -0.96 8.29 -20.14
N ARG A 214 -1.54 8.87 -21.19
CA ARG A 214 -2.99 9.09 -21.33
C ARG A 214 -3.42 8.84 -22.80
N PRO A 215 -4.54 8.18 -23.08
CA PRO A 215 -5.52 7.60 -22.14
C PRO A 215 -5.00 6.32 -21.44
N LEU A 216 -5.75 5.81 -20.47
CA LEU A 216 -5.45 4.54 -19.80
C LEU A 216 -5.49 3.39 -20.83
N ARG A 217 -4.39 2.64 -20.93
CA ARG A 217 -4.23 1.49 -21.83
C ARG A 217 -3.66 0.31 -21.06
N PHE A 218 -3.96 -0.91 -21.52
CA PHE A 218 -3.55 -2.13 -20.83
C PHE A 218 -2.02 -2.36 -20.88
N ALA A 219 -1.40 -2.18 -22.05
CA ALA A 219 0.04 -2.42 -22.19
C ALA A 219 0.91 -1.55 -21.26
N PRO A 220 0.69 -0.22 -21.14
CA PRO A 220 1.42 0.60 -20.18
C PRO A 220 1.18 0.20 -18.71
N LEU A 221 -0.04 -0.20 -18.36
CA LEU A 221 -0.38 -0.68 -17.02
C LEU A 221 0.44 -1.92 -16.64
N VAL A 222 0.41 -2.94 -17.50
CA VAL A 222 1.13 -4.20 -17.25
C VAL A 222 2.62 -3.99 -17.28
N ARG A 223 3.15 -3.18 -18.20
CA ARG A 223 4.58 -2.85 -18.25
C ARG A 223 5.05 -2.22 -16.94
N ASN A 224 4.40 -1.14 -16.48
CA ASN A 224 4.76 -0.47 -15.21
C ASN A 224 4.71 -1.43 -14.01
N LEU A 225 3.78 -2.38 -14.01
CA LEU A 225 3.66 -3.41 -12.98
C LEU A 225 4.78 -4.45 -13.05
N LEU A 226 5.07 -4.96 -14.25
CA LEU A 226 6.13 -5.95 -14.47
C LEU A 226 7.51 -5.37 -14.18
N ASP A 227 7.82 -4.16 -14.66
CA ASP A 227 9.09 -3.47 -14.40
C ASP A 227 9.31 -3.31 -12.88
N ARG A 228 8.23 -2.98 -12.15
CA ARG A 228 8.27 -2.89 -10.69
C ARG A 228 8.50 -4.24 -10.02
N LEU A 229 7.80 -5.29 -10.44
CA LEU A 229 7.97 -6.63 -9.88
C LEU A 229 9.36 -7.18 -10.17
N GLU A 230 9.90 -6.92 -11.36
CA GLU A 230 11.24 -7.26 -11.76
C GLU A 230 12.26 -6.56 -10.87
N ALA A 231 12.16 -5.23 -10.73
CA ALA A 231 13.07 -4.47 -9.87
C ALA A 231 12.98 -4.95 -8.40
N LEU A 232 11.78 -5.14 -7.86
CA LEU A 232 11.62 -5.67 -6.49
C LEU A 232 12.19 -7.09 -6.34
N GLY A 233 11.98 -7.96 -7.33
CA GLY A 233 12.50 -9.32 -7.34
C GLY A 233 14.03 -9.38 -7.46
N GLN A 234 14.64 -8.51 -8.27
CA GLN A 234 16.09 -8.40 -8.44
C GLN A 234 16.78 -7.90 -7.15
N TYR A 235 16.22 -6.88 -6.49
CA TYR A 235 16.86 -6.28 -5.31
C TYR A 235 16.52 -6.97 -3.98
N TYR A 236 15.34 -7.58 -3.87
CA TYR A 236 14.83 -8.11 -2.60
C TYR A 236 14.32 -9.55 -2.67
N GLY A 237 14.30 -10.17 -3.84
CA GLY A 237 13.91 -11.57 -4.03
C GLY A 237 15.10 -12.46 -4.42
N THR A 238 14.78 -13.58 -5.05
CA THR A 238 15.76 -14.47 -5.70
C THR A 238 15.84 -14.22 -7.21
N GLY A 239 15.31 -13.10 -7.70
CA GLY A 239 15.18 -12.76 -9.11
C GLY A 239 13.80 -12.17 -9.47
N GLY A 240 13.71 -11.58 -10.65
CA GLY A 240 12.45 -11.06 -11.20
C GLY A 240 11.53 -12.15 -11.75
N PRO A 241 10.35 -11.77 -12.28
CA PRO A 241 9.47 -12.70 -13.00
C PRO A 241 10.22 -13.41 -14.14
N LEU A 242 10.16 -14.75 -14.17
CA LEU A 242 10.65 -15.54 -15.30
C LEU A 242 9.57 -15.53 -16.40
N VAL A 243 9.56 -14.49 -17.22
CA VAL A 243 8.56 -14.28 -18.27
C VAL A 243 9.20 -13.92 -19.61
N ASP A 244 8.53 -14.29 -20.71
CA ASP A 244 8.86 -13.74 -22.03
C ASP A 244 8.27 -12.32 -22.14
N HIS A 245 9.10 -11.32 -21.87
CA HIS A 245 8.72 -9.90 -21.95
C HIS A 245 8.23 -9.51 -23.35
N ALA A 246 8.79 -10.10 -24.41
CA ALA A 246 8.44 -9.76 -25.78
C ALA A 246 7.04 -10.30 -26.14
N GLU A 247 6.74 -11.51 -25.70
CA GLU A 247 5.42 -12.12 -25.84
C GLU A 247 4.37 -11.36 -25.02
N LEU A 248 4.62 -11.08 -23.74
CA LEU A 248 3.70 -10.32 -22.89
C LEU A 248 3.44 -8.92 -23.46
N ALA A 249 4.47 -8.22 -23.96
CA ALA A 249 4.30 -6.92 -24.57
C ALA A 249 3.43 -6.97 -25.85
N ARG A 250 3.58 -8.02 -26.68
CA ARG A 250 2.71 -8.24 -27.86
C ARG A 250 1.27 -8.53 -27.45
N GLY A 251 1.06 -9.45 -26.50
CA GLY A 251 -0.27 -9.81 -26.00
C GLY A 251 -0.98 -8.62 -25.36
N ALA A 252 -0.28 -7.82 -24.56
CA ALA A 252 -0.86 -6.68 -23.85
C ALA A 252 -1.36 -5.57 -24.80
N ARG A 253 -0.79 -5.46 -26.01
CA ARG A 253 -1.28 -4.54 -27.06
C ARG A 253 -2.59 -4.98 -27.70
N GLN A 254 -2.93 -6.27 -27.62
CA GLN A 254 -4.16 -6.82 -28.18
C GLN A 254 -5.35 -6.71 -27.21
N VAL A 255 -5.07 -6.51 -25.91
CA VAL A 255 -6.10 -6.28 -24.89
C VAL A 255 -6.69 -4.88 -25.05
N ARG A 256 -8.01 -4.81 -25.21
CA ARG A 256 -8.75 -3.56 -25.39
C ARG A 256 -9.39 -3.11 -24.09
N VAL A 257 -9.57 -1.80 -23.96
CA VAL A 257 -10.47 -1.22 -22.95
C VAL A 257 -11.90 -1.43 -23.43
N GLU A 258 -12.67 -2.22 -22.69
CA GLU A 258 -14.09 -2.46 -22.98
C GLU A 258 -14.97 -1.36 -22.37
N LYS A 259 -14.65 -0.94 -21.14
CA LYS A 259 -15.38 0.11 -20.44
C LYS A 259 -14.44 0.92 -19.56
N ASP A 260 -14.44 2.24 -19.74
CA ASP A 260 -13.65 3.17 -18.93
C ASP A 260 -14.59 4.10 -18.14
N GLN A 261 -14.55 4.00 -16.82
CA GLN A 261 -15.22 4.88 -15.87
C GLN A 261 -14.19 5.54 -14.95
N THR A 262 -12.96 5.70 -15.43
CA THR A 262 -11.90 6.39 -14.71
C THR A 262 -11.98 7.89 -14.96
N ARG A 263 -11.45 8.66 -14.02
CA ARG A 263 -11.25 10.09 -14.14
C ARG A 263 -9.84 10.45 -13.72
N TRP A 264 -9.29 11.47 -14.34
CA TRP A 264 -8.01 12.04 -13.94
C TRP A 264 -8.21 12.97 -12.74
N VAL A 265 -7.63 12.64 -11.59
CA VAL A 265 -7.67 13.50 -10.40
C VAL A 265 -6.30 14.14 -10.19
N VAL A 266 -6.26 15.45 -10.03
CA VAL A 266 -5.06 16.19 -9.61
C VAL A 266 -5.21 16.52 -8.13
N PRO A 267 -4.37 15.96 -7.25
CA PRO A 267 -4.36 16.36 -5.86
C PRO A 267 -4.03 17.85 -5.72
N LYS A 268 -4.71 18.56 -4.82
CA LYS A 268 -4.37 19.95 -4.52
C LYS A 268 -3.02 19.97 -3.82
N SER A 269 -1.99 20.49 -4.47
CA SER A 269 -0.66 20.60 -3.86
C SER A 269 -0.70 21.53 -2.64
N CYS A 270 -0.06 21.10 -1.56
CA CYS A 270 0.22 21.96 -0.41
C CYS A 270 1.43 22.83 -0.74
N GLY A 271 1.18 24.04 -1.25
CA GLY A 271 2.25 25.02 -1.49
C GLY A 271 3.01 25.39 -0.21
N ALA A 272 4.34 25.26 -0.26
CA ALA A 272 5.36 26.20 0.26
C ALA A 272 6.76 25.55 0.25
N ARG A 273 7.18 25.02 -0.91
CA ARG A 273 8.57 24.60 -1.25
C ARG A 273 8.72 24.07 -2.68
N GLN A 274 7.61 23.85 -3.37
CA GLN A 274 7.55 23.37 -4.75
C GLN A 274 7.88 24.49 -5.75
N ARG A 275 9.16 24.63 -6.10
CA ARG A 275 9.55 25.18 -7.40
C ARG A 275 10.08 23.99 -8.19
N TYR A 276 9.42 23.67 -9.30
CA TYR A 276 9.73 22.59 -10.25
C TYR A 276 9.30 21.16 -9.87
N ASN A 277 8.00 20.93 -9.69
CA ASN A 277 7.33 19.80 -10.35
C ASN A 277 5.81 19.99 -10.31
N THR A 278 5.13 19.86 -11.43
CA THR A 278 3.67 20.00 -11.54
C THR A 278 3.02 18.90 -10.67
N PRO A 279 1.92 19.16 -9.93
CA PRO A 279 1.22 18.07 -9.26
C PRO A 279 0.67 17.12 -10.32
N ASP A 280 1.38 16.02 -10.53
CA ASP A 280 0.93 14.97 -11.43
C ASP A 280 -0.29 14.31 -10.80
N GLY A 281 -1.39 14.32 -11.56
CA GLY A 281 -2.58 13.58 -11.18
C GLY A 281 -2.43 12.09 -11.42
N GLY A 282 -3.54 11.36 -11.27
CA GLY A 282 -3.61 9.97 -11.66
C GLY A 282 -5.04 9.53 -11.97
N PHE A 283 -5.18 8.36 -12.57
CA PHE A 283 -6.48 7.74 -12.82
C PHE A 283 -7.07 7.17 -11.53
N VAL A 284 -8.33 7.48 -11.25
CA VAL A 284 -9.14 6.88 -10.18
C VAL A 284 -10.49 6.47 -10.77
N GLY A 285 -11.06 5.36 -10.31
CA GLY A 285 -12.35 4.86 -10.79
C GLY A 285 -12.25 3.42 -11.26
N ARG A 286 -13.10 3.02 -12.21
CA ARG A 286 -13.18 1.62 -12.66
C ARG A 286 -12.88 1.52 -14.15
N VAL A 287 -12.09 0.52 -14.54
CA VAL A 287 -11.82 0.17 -15.94
C VAL A 287 -12.06 -1.32 -16.14
N THR A 288 -12.58 -1.71 -17.31
CA THR A 288 -12.74 -3.11 -17.70
C THR A 288 -11.98 -3.36 -19.00
N PHE A 289 -11.14 -4.39 -18.99
CA PHE A 289 -10.37 -4.85 -20.13
C PHE A 289 -10.94 -6.15 -20.67
N ALA A 290 -10.81 -6.35 -21.99
CA ALA A 290 -11.23 -7.56 -22.68
C ALA A 290 -10.18 -7.99 -23.72
N GLY A 291 -10.02 -9.29 -23.91
CA GLY A 291 -9.00 -9.90 -24.77
C GLY A 291 -8.35 -11.09 -24.05
N ASN A 292 -7.28 -11.67 -24.59
CA ASN A 292 -6.57 -12.75 -23.90
C ASN A 292 -5.85 -12.20 -22.65
N LEU A 293 -6.45 -12.39 -21.48
CA LEU A 293 -5.96 -11.88 -20.19
C LEU A 293 -5.26 -12.94 -19.34
N GLU A 294 -5.44 -14.22 -19.66
CA GLU A 294 -4.88 -15.35 -18.91
C GLU A 294 -3.39 -15.19 -18.54
N PRO A 295 -2.48 -14.78 -19.46
CA PRO A 295 -1.07 -14.60 -19.13
C PRO A 295 -0.79 -13.44 -18.14
N PHE A 296 -1.76 -12.54 -17.97
CA PHE A 296 -1.63 -11.32 -17.18
C PHE A 296 -2.30 -11.38 -15.81
N LEU A 297 -3.24 -12.32 -15.60
CA LEU A 297 -4.03 -12.42 -14.36
C LEU A 297 -3.15 -12.53 -13.09
N PRO A 298 -2.10 -13.37 -13.04
CA PRO A 298 -1.23 -13.44 -11.85
C PRO A 298 -0.56 -12.11 -11.54
N TRP A 299 -0.14 -11.37 -12.57
CA TRP A 299 0.54 -10.09 -12.39
C TRP A 299 -0.43 -9.02 -11.87
N LEU A 300 -1.65 -8.97 -12.44
CA LEU A 300 -2.68 -8.04 -11.97
C LEU A 300 -3.03 -8.27 -10.49
N ILE A 301 -3.08 -9.53 -10.05
CA ILE A 301 -3.29 -9.88 -8.63
C ILE A 301 -2.10 -9.44 -7.77
N TRP A 302 -0.86 -9.66 -8.23
CA TRP A 302 0.33 -9.10 -7.56
C TRP A 302 0.22 -7.58 -7.41
N GLY A 303 -0.31 -6.89 -8.42
CA GLY A 303 -0.53 -5.44 -8.43
C GLY A 303 -1.39 -4.92 -7.28
N GLU A 304 -2.27 -5.75 -6.69
CA GLU A 304 -3.03 -5.38 -5.49
C GLU A 304 -2.11 -5.21 -4.27
N ALA A 305 -1.03 -6.00 -4.17
CA ALA A 305 -0.09 -5.95 -3.05
C ALA A 305 1.06 -4.97 -3.29
N VAL A 306 1.58 -4.89 -4.51
CA VAL A 306 2.78 -4.07 -4.82
C VAL A 306 2.47 -2.63 -5.21
N HIS A 307 1.21 -2.33 -5.52
CA HIS A 307 0.75 -1.12 -6.21
C HIS A 307 1.37 -0.95 -7.60
N VAL A 308 0.82 -0.07 -8.44
CA VAL A 308 1.24 0.10 -9.84
C VAL A 308 1.59 1.55 -10.18
N GLY A 309 2.63 1.75 -10.99
CA GLY A 309 3.00 3.06 -11.53
C GLY A 309 3.92 3.87 -10.63
N ALA A 310 3.88 5.20 -10.79
CA ALA A 310 4.72 6.13 -10.05
C ALA A 310 4.21 6.37 -8.60
N ASP A 311 5.13 6.78 -7.71
CA ASP A 311 4.83 7.20 -6.34
C ASP A 311 4.11 6.15 -5.45
N THR A 312 4.32 4.87 -5.73
CA THR A 312 3.74 3.75 -4.95
C THR A 312 4.08 3.80 -3.45
N THR A 313 5.29 4.28 -3.09
CA THR A 313 5.70 4.46 -1.68
C THR A 313 4.89 5.53 -0.95
N ARG A 314 4.27 6.46 -1.69
CA ARG A 314 3.35 7.49 -1.18
C ARG A 314 1.90 7.00 -1.12
N GLY A 315 1.63 5.75 -1.49
CA GLY A 315 0.31 5.14 -1.49
C GLY A 315 -0.52 5.35 -2.76
N ASN A 316 0.12 5.80 -3.85
CA ASN A 316 -0.50 5.82 -5.18
C ASN A 316 -0.54 4.40 -5.77
N GLY A 317 -1.36 4.22 -6.81
CA GLY A 317 -1.38 3.01 -7.61
C GLY A 317 -2.05 1.79 -6.97
N ILE A 318 -2.90 1.97 -5.96
CA ILE A 318 -3.66 0.85 -5.37
C ILE A 318 -4.73 0.43 -6.38
N ILE A 319 -4.61 -0.79 -6.88
CA ILE A 319 -5.60 -1.43 -7.74
C ILE A 319 -6.29 -2.59 -7.02
N ARG A 320 -7.50 -2.92 -7.44
CA ARG A 320 -8.20 -4.16 -7.04
C ARG A 320 -8.80 -4.84 -8.24
N VAL A 321 -8.65 -6.15 -8.31
CA VAL A 321 -9.29 -6.98 -9.31
C VAL A 321 -10.67 -7.37 -8.80
N ALA A 322 -11.71 -6.90 -9.49
CA ALA A 322 -13.08 -7.27 -9.15
C ALA A 322 -13.31 -8.77 -9.37
N SER A 323 -13.89 -9.44 -8.39
CA SER A 323 -14.45 -10.78 -8.59
C SER A 323 -15.76 -10.66 -9.39
N HIS A 324 -15.76 -11.17 -10.61
CA HIS A 324 -17.00 -11.39 -11.35
C HIS A 324 -17.68 -12.65 -10.78
N THR A 325 -18.63 -12.49 -9.86
CA THR A 325 -19.64 -13.53 -9.68
C THR A 325 -20.45 -13.55 -10.98
N SER A 326 -20.30 -14.61 -11.77
CA SER A 326 -21.10 -14.81 -12.99
C SER A 326 -22.59 -14.65 -12.64
N ALA A 327 -23.22 -13.62 -13.18
CA ALA A 327 -24.64 -13.39 -13.07
C ALA A 327 -25.27 -13.55 -14.46
N MET A 328 -26.15 -14.53 -14.61
CA MET A 328 -27.23 -14.60 -15.61
C MET A 328 -28.37 -15.50 -15.07
N PRO A 329 -29.65 -15.33 -15.47
CA PRO A 329 -30.26 -14.23 -16.24
C PRO A 329 -31.50 -13.61 -15.56
N HIS A 330 -32.03 -12.57 -16.22
CA HIS A 330 -33.21 -11.74 -15.93
C HIS A 330 -34.43 -12.39 -15.25
N ASP A 331 -34.97 -11.68 -14.25
CA ASP A 331 -36.42 -11.47 -14.11
C ASP A 331 -36.69 -10.06 -13.56
N ASN A 332 -37.76 -9.45 -14.05
CA ASN A 332 -38.12 -8.05 -13.93
C ASN A 332 -39.29 -7.91 -12.94
N SER A 333 -39.05 -7.36 -11.76
CA SER A 333 -40.09 -6.62 -10.99
C SER A 333 -39.52 -5.78 -9.85
N ASP A 334 -39.78 -4.48 -9.98
CA ASP A 334 -40.02 -3.42 -8.99
C ASP A 334 -39.28 -3.32 -7.63
N LYS A 335 -38.59 -2.17 -7.51
CA LYS A 335 -38.49 -1.23 -6.36
C LYS A 335 -38.25 -1.80 -4.94
N ALA A 336 -37.03 -1.58 -4.42
CA ALA A 336 -36.77 -0.84 -3.16
C ALA A 336 -35.27 -0.70 -2.83
N SER A 337 -34.89 0.50 -2.36
CA SER A 337 -33.71 0.85 -1.54
C SER A 337 -32.32 0.37 -1.98
N ALA A 338 -31.55 1.28 -2.62
CA ALA A 338 -30.12 1.12 -2.80
C ALA A 338 -29.35 1.65 -1.58
N ALA A 339 -29.00 0.74 -0.68
CA ALA A 339 -27.98 0.92 0.36
C ALA A 339 -27.14 -0.36 0.46
N GLY A 340 -25.84 -0.27 0.16
CA GLY A 340 -24.82 -1.21 0.65
C GLY A 340 -24.14 -2.13 -0.37
N GLY A 341 -22.85 -2.36 -0.10
CA GLY A 341 -21.97 -3.42 -0.65
C GLY A 341 -20.68 -2.84 -1.24
N LEU A 342 -19.46 -3.03 -0.72
CA LEU A 342 -18.91 -4.05 0.18
C LEU A 342 -17.77 -3.44 1.03
N TYR A 343 -18.05 -3.25 2.31
CA TYR A 343 -17.08 -3.21 3.42
C TYR A 343 -17.87 -3.55 4.69
N ARG A 344 -18.33 -4.80 4.80
CA ARG A 344 -18.79 -5.34 6.09
C ARG A 344 -17.57 -5.88 6.82
N TRP A 345 -16.93 -4.99 7.55
CA TRP A 345 -15.95 -5.33 8.58
C TRP A 345 -16.65 -6.20 9.62
N ALA A 346 -16.20 -7.44 9.78
CA ALA A 346 -16.71 -8.33 10.81
C ALA A 346 -16.46 -7.69 12.19
N ARG A 347 -17.54 -7.23 12.83
CA ARG A 347 -17.53 -6.85 14.24
C ARG A 347 -17.27 -8.12 15.04
N GLY A 348 -16.09 -8.23 15.64
CA GLY A 348 -15.84 -9.20 16.70
C GLY A 348 -16.79 -8.92 17.86
N SER A 349 -17.84 -9.72 17.99
CA SER A 349 -18.74 -9.70 19.13
C SER A 349 -18.04 -10.32 20.33
N GLY A 350 -17.63 -9.48 21.28
CA GLY A 350 -17.37 -9.91 22.65
C GLY A 350 -18.69 -10.06 23.41
N LEU A 351 -18.88 -11.23 24.03
CA LEU A 351 -19.39 -11.44 25.41
C LEU A 351 -19.87 -12.89 25.55
N GLY A 352 -19.24 -13.60 26.48
CA GLY A 352 -19.62 -14.96 26.84
C GLY A 352 -18.91 -15.40 28.11
N ALA A 353 -19.02 -14.60 29.18
CA ALA A 353 -18.70 -15.07 30.52
C ALA A 353 -19.60 -16.27 30.84
N ARG A 354 -19.01 -17.46 31.02
CA ARG A 354 -19.67 -18.61 31.65
C ARG A 354 -18.84 -19.08 32.84
N ARG A 355 -19.35 -18.71 34.01
CA ARG A 355 -19.16 -19.41 35.29
C ARG A 355 -19.29 -20.92 35.07
N TRP A 356 -18.32 -21.67 35.56
CA TRP A 356 -18.52 -23.04 35.98
C TRP A 356 -18.13 -23.12 37.45
N GLY A 357 -19.14 -23.32 38.29
CA GLY A 357 -19.00 -23.78 39.67
C GLY A 357 -19.75 -25.10 39.78
N ILE A 358 -19.05 -26.12 40.27
CA ILE A 358 -19.53 -27.39 40.84
C ILE A 358 -18.39 -27.75 41.82
N VAL A 359 -18.47 -27.53 43.13
CA VAL A 359 -19.24 -28.24 44.19
C VAL A 359 -18.99 -29.75 44.21
N ARG A 360 -18.15 -30.12 45.19
CA ARG A 360 -17.78 -31.46 45.72
C ARG A 360 -16.75 -32.26 44.96
#